data_AF-D7EYC1-F1
#
_entry.id   AF-D7EYC1-F1
#
_cell.length_a   1.000
_cell.length_b   1.000
_cell.length_c   1.000
_cell.angle_alpha   90.00
_cell.angle_beta   90.00
_cell.angle_gamma   90.00
#
_symmetry.space_group_name_H-M   'P 1'
#
loop_
_entity.id
_entity.type
_entity.pdbx_description
1 polymer ?
#
loop_
_entity_poly.entity_id
_entity_poly.type
_entity_poly.pdbx_seq_one_letter_code
_entity_poly.pdbx_strand_id
1 'polypeptide(L)'
;MAAISWANRYQPGMTMARKQTRSMTQEEWDLLLPAMQTFTHLSTEIGHSVLVNGESNKDVAERVGRTKQNVGSTVKRIWDLYQSVTIEAGGEKLRKVDVWLPEAMALKVLKEAEKYAINQNKAEQPE
;
A
#
# COMPACT_ATOMS: atom_id res chain seq x y z
N MET A 1 -40.49 -12.85 33.90
CA MET A 1 -39.68 -13.34 32.77
C MET A 1 -39.23 -12.13 31.96
N ALA A 2 -37.99 -11.69 32.21
CA ALA A 2 -37.51 -10.36 31.85
C ALA A 2 -37.15 -10.25 30.35
N ALA A 3 -37.54 -9.12 29.76
CA ALA A 3 -37.22 -8.69 28.41
C ALA A 3 -35.71 -8.43 28.25
N ILE A 4 -35.09 -9.05 27.24
CA ILE A 4 -33.68 -8.81 26.90
C ILE A 4 -33.64 -7.55 26.03
N SER A 5 -33.26 -6.45 26.68
CA SER A 5 -32.93 -5.16 26.11
C SER A 5 -31.75 -5.26 25.13
N TRP A 6 -31.91 -4.63 23.97
CA TRP A 6 -30.87 -4.39 22.96
C TRP A 6 -29.71 -3.57 23.55
N ALA A 7 -28.63 -4.24 23.95
CA ALA A 7 -27.39 -3.59 24.34
C ALA A 7 -26.48 -3.41 23.10
N ASN A 8 -26.66 -2.29 22.40
CA ASN A 8 -25.59 -1.73 21.58
C ASN A 8 -24.48 -1.21 22.51
N ARG A 9 -23.62 -2.11 22.96
CA ARG A 9 -22.48 -1.79 23.82
C ARG A 9 -21.29 -1.43 22.93
N TYR A 10 -21.19 -0.14 22.61
CA TYR A 10 -19.99 0.46 22.03
C TYR A 10 -18.79 0.14 22.94
N GLN A 11 -17.76 -0.53 22.41
CA GLN A 11 -16.48 -0.70 23.10
C GLN A 11 -15.48 0.35 22.57
N PRO A 12 -15.11 1.37 23.37
CA PRO A 12 -14.05 2.29 23.01
C PRO A 12 -12.70 1.61 23.31
N GLY A 13 -11.99 1.20 22.26
CA GLY A 13 -10.73 0.46 22.41
C GLY A 13 -10.42 -0.51 21.26
N MET A 14 -11.33 -0.66 20.30
CA MET A 14 -11.02 -1.32 19.03
C MET A 14 -10.09 -0.37 18.26
N THR A 15 -8.78 -0.58 18.40
CA THR A 15 -7.81 -0.12 17.41
C THR A 15 -8.42 -0.41 16.06
N MET A 16 -8.69 0.64 15.27
CA MET A 16 -9.07 0.50 13.87
C MET A 16 -8.04 -0.46 13.30
N ALA A 17 -8.46 -1.69 13.00
CA ALA A 17 -7.63 -2.61 12.25
C ALA A 17 -7.27 -1.82 11.00
N ARG A 18 -6.03 -1.29 10.94
CA ARG A 18 -5.54 -0.62 9.75
C ARG A 18 -5.63 -1.70 8.72
N LYS A 19 -6.72 -1.69 7.94
CA LYS A 19 -6.79 -2.41 6.69
C LYS A 19 -5.47 -2.04 6.05
N GLN A 20 -4.60 -3.02 5.83
CA GLN A 20 -3.37 -2.78 5.10
C GLN A 20 -3.80 -2.36 3.71
N THR A 21 -4.12 -1.08 3.57
CA THR A 21 -4.47 -0.46 2.32
C THR A 21 -3.14 -0.43 1.62
N ARG A 22 -2.98 -1.33 0.65
CA ARG A 22 -1.86 -1.33 -0.27
C ARG A 22 -1.77 0.08 -0.82
N SER A 23 -0.81 0.85 -0.33
CA SER A 23 -0.60 2.24 -0.70
C SER A 23 0.89 2.50 -0.88
N MET A 24 1.19 3.38 -1.84
CA MET A 24 2.52 3.82 -2.18
C MET A 24 2.52 5.30 -2.51
N THR A 25 3.66 5.97 -2.31
CA THR A 25 3.82 7.38 -2.65
C THR A 25 3.96 7.57 -4.17
N GLN A 26 3.84 8.81 -4.64
CA GLN A 26 4.10 9.13 -6.05
C GLN A 26 5.54 8.79 -6.46
N GLU A 27 6.51 9.01 -5.58
CA GLU A 27 7.92 8.69 -5.85
C GLU A 27 8.14 7.18 -5.98
N GLU A 28 7.53 6.38 -5.09
CA GLU A 28 7.56 4.92 -5.18
C GLU A 28 6.92 4.43 -6.49
N TRP A 29 5.85 5.10 -6.93
CA TRP A 29 5.18 4.83 -8.19
C TRP A 29 6.07 5.13 -9.41
N ASP A 30 6.73 6.28 -9.41
CA ASP A 30 7.59 6.72 -10.52
C ASP A 30 8.78 5.78 -10.72
N LEU A 31 9.36 5.27 -9.62
CA LEU A 31 10.41 4.26 -9.66
C LEU A 31 9.92 2.91 -10.21
N LEU A 32 8.62 2.63 -10.13
CA LEU A 32 8.02 1.39 -10.62
C LEU A 32 7.66 1.47 -12.12
N LEU A 33 7.49 2.68 -12.68
CA LEU A 33 7.08 2.89 -14.07
C LEU A 33 7.92 2.10 -15.09
N PRO A 34 9.27 2.03 -15.00
CA PRO A 34 10.08 1.24 -15.93
C PRO A 34 9.76 -0.26 -15.88
N ALA A 35 9.42 -0.80 -14.71
CA ALA A 35 9.04 -2.21 -14.55
C ALA A 35 7.60 -2.48 -15.03
N MET A 36 6.76 -1.45 -15.11
CA MET A 36 5.37 -1.54 -15.58
C MET A 36 5.21 -1.28 -17.09
N GLN A 37 6.28 -1.18 -17.87
CA GLN A 37 6.20 -0.93 -19.33
C GLN A 37 5.33 -1.95 -20.09
N THR A 38 5.20 -3.17 -19.56
CA THR A 38 4.37 -4.23 -20.16
C THR A 38 2.88 -4.13 -19.82
N PHE A 39 2.51 -3.25 -18.89
CA PHE A 39 1.14 -3.05 -18.45
C PHE A 39 0.42 -2.10 -19.42
N THR A 40 -0.87 -2.34 -19.64
CA THR A 40 -1.68 -1.42 -20.45
C THR A 40 -1.84 -0.07 -19.74
N HIS A 41 -2.02 0.99 -20.50
CA HIS A 41 -2.29 2.32 -19.95
C HIS A 41 -3.44 2.30 -18.92
N LEU A 42 -4.52 1.57 -19.23
CA LEU A 42 -5.66 1.40 -18.34
C LEU A 42 -5.28 0.68 -17.02
N SER A 43 -4.41 -0.32 -17.07
CA SER A 43 -3.95 -1.02 -15.86
C SER A 43 -3.10 -0.11 -14.99
N THR A 44 -2.23 0.69 -15.60
CA THR A 44 -1.40 1.69 -14.93
C THR A 44 -2.27 2.79 -14.29
N GLU A 45 -3.29 3.27 -14.99
CA GLU A 45 -4.26 4.25 -14.47
C GLU A 45 -5.03 3.70 -13.27
N ILE A 46 -5.59 2.49 -13.37
CA ILE A 46 -6.29 1.82 -12.26
C ILE A 46 -5.37 1.69 -11.04
N GLY A 47 -4.12 1.28 -11.27
CA GLY A 47 -3.11 1.14 -10.23
C GLY A 47 -2.81 2.46 -9.54
N HIS A 48 -2.56 3.52 -10.30
CA HIS A 48 -2.24 4.85 -9.78
C HIS A 48 -3.39 5.40 -8.92
N SER A 49 -4.61 5.36 -9.44
CA SER A 49 -5.82 5.81 -8.73
C SER A 49 -6.01 5.11 -7.39
N VAL A 50 -5.81 3.79 -7.32
CA VAL A 50 -6.04 3.05 -6.07
C VAL A 50 -4.84 3.11 -5.12
N LEU A 51 -3.63 2.92 -5.63
CA LEU A 51 -2.42 2.74 -4.82
C LEU A 51 -1.76 4.07 -4.42
N VAL A 52 -1.91 5.12 -5.24
CA VAL A 52 -1.33 6.45 -5.01
C VAL A 52 -2.39 7.44 -4.53
N ASN A 53 -3.49 7.58 -5.28
CA ASN A 53 -4.55 8.55 -4.92
C ASN A 53 -5.49 8.04 -3.80
N GLY A 54 -5.43 6.76 -3.46
CA GLY A 54 -6.28 6.16 -2.42
C GLY A 54 -7.76 6.02 -2.80
N GLU A 55 -8.09 6.09 -4.10
CA GLU A 55 -9.46 5.92 -4.58
C GLU A 55 -9.99 4.50 -4.28
N SER A 56 -11.30 4.38 -4.04
CA SER A 56 -11.90 3.08 -3.76
C SER A 56 -12.01 2.24 -5.03
N ASN A 57 -11.79 0.92 -4.91
CA ASN A 57 -11.95 0.00 -6.05
C ASN A 57 -13.33 0.05 -6.70
N LYS A 58 -14.36 0.49 -5.96
CA LYS A 58 -15.73 0.61 -6.48
C LYS A 58 -15.82 1.81 -7.42
N ASP A 59 -15.38 2.97 -6.96
CA ASP A 59 -15.50 4.23 -7.71
C ASP A 59 -14.62 4.18 -8.97
N VAL A 60 -13.41 3.62 -8.86
CA VAL A 60 -12.53 3.38 -10.01
C VAL A 60 -13.20 2.44 -11.02
N ALA A 61 -13.81 1.34 -10.56
CA ALA A 61 -14.49 0.38 -11.43
C ALA A 61 -15.65 1.01 -12.23
N GLU A 62 -16.47 1.84 -11.57
CA GLU A 62 -17.56 2.58 -12.20
C GLU A 62 -17.04 3.56 -13.26
N ARG A 63 -15.97 4.31 -12.94
CA ARG A 63 -15.34 5.27 -13.86
C ARG A 63 -14.72 4.63 -15.10
N VAL A 64 -14.01 3.51 -14.93
CA VAL A 64 -13.30 2.85 -16.04
C VAL A 64 -14.13 1.80 -16.79
N GLY A 65 -15.40 1.62 -16.42
CA GLY A 65 -16.29 0.64 -17.04
C GLY A 65 -15.83 -0.81 -16.84
N ARG A 66 -15.25 -1.13 -15.67
CA ARG A 66 -14.76 -2.48 -15.32
C ARG A 66 -15.45 -3.01 -14.08
N THR A 67 -15.28 -4.31 -13.81
CA THR A 67 -15.78 -4.90 -12.57
C THR A 67 -14.82 -4.63 -11.41
N LYS A 68 -15.36 -4.53 -10.19
CA LYS A 68 -14.57 -4.38 -8.96
C LYS A 68 -13.51 -5.50 -8.79
N GLN A 69 -13.82 -6.71 -9.23
CA GLN A 69 -12.88 -7.85 -9.21
C GLN A 69 -11.71 -7.62 -10.18
N ASN A 70 -11.98 -7.14 -11.39
CA ASN A 70 -10.94 -6.82 -12.37
C ASN A 70 -10.00 -5.72 -11.85
N VAL A 71 -10.54 -4.64 -11.30
CA VAL A 71 -9.77 -3.58 -10.64
C VAL A 71 -8.93 -4.14 -9.50
N GLY A 72 -9.54 -4.91 -8.58
CA GLY A 72 -8.82 -5.52 -7.47
C GLY A 72 -7.68 -6.45 -7.90
N SER A 73 -7.88 -7.23 -8.97
CA SER A 73 -6.83 -8.11 -9.52
C SER A 73 -5.67 -7.34 -10.14
N THR A 74 -5.96 -6.21 -10.80
CA THR A 74 -4.95 -5.34 -11.41
C THR A 74 -4.10 -4.68 -10.34
N VAL A 75 -4.75 -4.11 -9.33
CA VAL A 75 -4.09 -3.52 -8.15
C VAL A 75 -3.20 -4.54 -7.45
N LYS A 76 -3.69 -5.77 -7.26
CA LYS A 76 -2.88 -6.86 -6.67
C LYS A 76 -1.63 -7.15 -7.51
N ARG A 77 -1.76 -7.27 -8.83
CA ARG A 77 -0.62 -7.57 -9.71
C ARG A 77 0.46 -6.49 -9.65
N ILE A 78 0.06 -5.21 -9.60
CA ILE A 78 1.00 -4.08 -9.46
C ILE A 78 1.67 -4.12 -8.09
N TRP A 79 0.91 -4.41 -7.03
CA TRP A 79 1.46 -4.55 -5.68
C TRP A 79 2.47 -5.69 -5.57
N ASP A 80 2.16 -6.86 -6.13
CA ASP A 80 3.05 -8.01 -6.13
C ASP A 80 4.35 -7.69 -6.91
N LEU A 81 4.24 -6.95 -8.03
CA LEU A 81 5.41 -6.44 -8.76
C LEU A 81 6.26 -5.53 -7.87
N TYR A 82 5.64 -4.53 -7.24
CA TYR A 82 6.30 -3.59 -6.33
C TYR A 82 7.02 -4.28 -5.15
N GLN A 83 6.51 -5.41 -4.65
CA GLN A 83 7.21 -6.20 -3.61
C GLN A 83 8.39 -7.01 -4.15
N SER A 84 8.39 -7.34 -5.45
CA SER A 84 9.41 -8.22 -6.06
C SER A 84 10.58 -7.47 -6.69
N VAL A 85 10.34 -6.25 -7.18
CA VAL A 85 11.32 -5.39 -7.85
C VAL A 85 12.38 -4.89 -6.89
N THR A 86 13.58 -4.69 -7.45
CA THR A 86 14.68 -4.00 -6.78
C THR A 86 14.74 -2.60 -7.39
N ILE A 87 14.69 -1.57 -6.56
CA ILE A 87 14.71 -0.17 -7.02
C ILE A 87 16.13 0.38 -6.87
N GLU A 88 16.57 1.22 -7.80
CA GLU A 88 17.85 1.91 -7.67
C GLU A 88 17.63 3.28 -7.02
N ALA A 89 18.21 3.48 -5.84
CA ALA A 89 18.15 4.75 -5.12
C ALA A 89 19.51 5.01 -4.45
N GLY A 90 20.03 6.25 -4.58
CA GLY A 90 21.33 6.61 -4.00
C GLY A 90 22.53 5.82 -4.54
N GLY A 91 22.40 5.19 -5.72
CA GLY A 91 23.45 4.34 -6.32
C GLY A 91 23.43 2.88 -5.87
N GLU A 92 22.46 2.48 -5.03
CA GLU A 92 22.32 1.10 -4.55
C GLU A 92 21.00 0.47 -4.98
N LYS A 93 21.01 -0.86 -5.13
CA LYS A 93 19.82 -1.66 -5.42
C LYS A 93 19.12 -2.04 -4.13
N LEU A 94 18.00 -1.40 -3.84
CA LEU A 94 17.21 -1.63 -2.63
C LEU A 94 16.07 -2.60 -2.89
N ARG A 95 15.85 -3.51 -1.93
CA ARG A 95 14.71 -4.42 -1.90
C ARG A 95 13.84 -4.09 -0.69
N LYS A 96 12.52 -4.01 -0.92
CA LYS A 96 11.55 -3.90 0.18
C LYS A 96 11.41 -5.23 0.90
N VAL A 97 11.49 -5.21 2.23
CA VAL A 97 11.39 -6.41 3.08
C VAL A 97 10.36 -6.19 4.18
N ASP A 98 9.49 -7.16 4.42
CA ASP A 98 8.48 -7.19 5.49
C ASP A 98 8.57 -8.55 6.20
N VAL A 99 9.38 -8.64 7.25
CA VAL A 99 9.70 -9.90 7.95
C VAL A 99 9.90 -9.68 9.46
N TRP A 100 9.62 -10.71 10.25
CA TRP A 100 9.89 -10.72 11.70
C TRP A 100 11.37 -10.98 11.97
N LEU A 101 12.01 -10.08 12.72
CA LEU A 101 13.42 -10.17 13.10
C LEU A 101 13.59 -9.91 14.61
N PRO A 102 14.67 -10.43 15.24
CA PRO A 102 15.03 -10.01 16.58
C PRO A 102 15.20 -8.50 16.69
N GLU A 103 14.75 -7.92 17.81
CA GLU A 103 14.69 -6.47 18.02
C GLU A 103 16.02 -5.75 17.74
N ALA A 104 17.14 -6.30 18.23
CA ALA A 104 18.47 -5.73 18.01
C ALA A 104 18.87 -5.65 16.52
N MET A 105 18.37 -6.55 15.68
CA MET A 105 18.60 -6.51 14.23
C MET A 105 17.63 -5.54 13.54
N ALA A 106 16.37 -5.51 13.97
CA ALA A 106 15.38 -4.56 13.46
C ALA A 106 15.85 -3.11 13.64
N LEU A 107 16.39 -2.75 14.80
CA LEU A 107 16.94 -1.40 15.04
C LEU A 107 18.09 -1.03 14.10
N LYS A 108 18.95 -1.99 13.75
CA LYS A 108 20.03 -1.75 12.77
C LYS A 108 19.48 -1.52 11.38
N VAL A 109 18.50 -2.32 10.96
CA VAL A 109 17.85 -2.18 9.65
C VAL A 109 17.12 -0.84 9.56
N LEU A 110 16.40 -0.42 10.61
CA LEU A 110 15.72 0.88 10.66
C LEU A 110 16.71 2.03 10.52
N LYS A 111 17.82 2.00 11.25
CA LYS A 111 18.87 3.02 11.16
C LYS A 111 19.53 3.09 9.78
N GLU A 112 19.70 1.95 9.11
CA GLU A 112 20.22 1.92 7.73
C GLU A 112 19.18 2.45 6.74
N ALA A 113 17.90 2.12 6.95
CA ALA A 113 16.79 2.54 6.11
C ALA A 113 16.58 4.07 6.13
N GLU A 114 16.89 4.75 7.24
CA GLU A 114 16.82 6.22 7.37
C GLU A 114 17.66 6.99 6.35
N LYS A 115 18.73 6.37 5.83
CA LYS A 115 19.60 6.99 4.81
C LYS A 115 18.91 7.22 3.48
N TYR A 116 17.83 6.50 3.21
CA TYR A 116 17.15 6.49 1.93
C TYR A 116 15.85 7.31 2.01
N ALA A 117 15.79 8.40 1.23
CA ALA A 117 14.66 9.33 1.21
C ALA A 117 13.30 8.66 0.94
N ILE A 118 13.28 7.57 0.17
CA ILE A 118 12.07 6.79 -0.14
C ILE A 118 11.34 6.27 1.12
N ASN A 119 12.06 6.06 2.22
CA ASN A 119 11.49 5.58 3.48
C ASN A 119 10.92 6.72 4.35
N GLN A 120 11.30 7.98 4.10
CA GLN A 120 10.94 9.12 4.93
C GLN A 120 9.53 9.67 4.58
N ASN A 121 9.14 9.61 3.30
CA ASN A 121 7.87 10.16 2.81
C ASN A 121 6.61 9.41 3.23
N LYS A 122 6.75 8.29 3.95
CA LYS A 122 5.60 7.56 4.53
C LYS A 122 5.29 7.96 5.97
N ALA A 123 6.18 8.71 6.61
CA ALA A 123 6.05 9.11 8.01
C ALA A 123 5.23 10.40 8.22
N GLU A 124 5.04 11.21 7.17
CA GLU A 124 4.36 12.51 7.24
C GLU A 124 2.94 12.50 6.63
N GLN A 125 2.06 11.65 7.18
CA GLN A 125 0.62 11.95 7.11
C GLN A 125 0.09 12.15 8.54
N PRO A 126 0.24 13.37 9.10
CA PRO A 126 -0.61 13.81 10.19
C PRO A 126 -2.04 14.03 9.66
N GLU A 127 -2.96 13.63 10.53
CA GLU A 127 -4.44 13.70 10.54
C GLU A 127 -5.10 14.86 9.78
#